data_AF-A0A6B3EJJ9-F1
#
_entry.id   AF-A0A6B3EJJ9-F1
#
_cell.length_a   1.000
_cell.length_b   1.000
_cell.length_c   1.000
_cell.angle_alpha   90.00
_cell.angle_beta   90.00
_cell.angle_gamma   90.00
#
_symmetry.space_group_name_H-M   'P 1'
#
loop_
_entity.id
_entity.type
_entity.pdbx_description
1 polymer ?
#
loop_
_entity_poly.entity_id
_entity_poly.type
_entity_poly.pdbx_seq_one_letter_code
_entity_poly.pdbx_strand_id
1 'polypeptide(L)'
;FPAAAHTEKSGSFTNTNRWVQWRHAAVEPEGDARSDLWFMYHLGRRVKERLAASTDPRDKAVQDLTWDYPVEGPLKEPLAEAVLAEINGRVRGDGPLSAYTQLKDDGSTSC
;
A
#
# COMPACT_ATOMS: atom_id res chain seq x y z
N PHE A 1 1.14 7.26 17.14
CA PHE A 1 -0.23 7.62 16.70
C PHE A 1 -1.18 6.58 17.28
N PRO A 2 -2.42 6.91 17.64
CA PRO A 2 -3.40 5.91 18.03
C PRO A 2 -3.82 5.09 16.80
N ALA A 3 -3.79 3.76 16.93
CA ALA A 3 -4.06 2.85 15.81
C ALA A 3 -5.54 2.44 15.80
N ALA A 4 -6.12 2.37 14.61
CA ALA A 4 -7.48 1.89 14.39
C ALA A 4 -7.59 0.37 14.64
N ALA A 5 -8.68 -0.04 15.28
CA ALA A 5 -9.04 -1.43 15.51
C ALA A 5 -9.33 -2.16 14.20
N HIS A 6 -9.46 -3.49 14.25
CA HIS A 6 -9.70 -4.29 13.04
C HIS A 6 -11.07 -4.04 12.39
N THR A 7 -12.04 -3.51 13.14
CA THR A 7 -13.37 -3.11 12.65
C THR A 7 -13.37 -1.72 12.00
N GLU A 8 -12.29 -0.97 12.16
CA GLU A 8 -12.19 0.44 11.78
C GLU A 8 -11.31 0.65 10.53
N LYS A 9 -10.91 -0.45 9.85
CA LYS A 9 -10.04 -0.39 8.67
C LYS A 9 -10.27 -1.54 7.69
N SER A 10 -10.32 -1.19 6.42
CA SER A 10 -10.39 -2.15 5.30
C SER A 10 -9.03 -2.80 5.05
N GLY A 11 -9.04 -3.96 4.39
CA GLY A 11 -7.84 -4.65 3.94
C GLY A 11 -7.99 -6.16 3.89
N SER A 12 -6.91 -6.84 3.51
CA SER A 12 -6.86 -8.30 3.46
C SER A 12 -6.05 -8.91 4.60
N PHE A 13 -6.38 -10.13 4.99
CA PHE A 13 -5.53 -10.97 5.83
C PHE A 13 -5.55 -12.42 5.34
N THR A 14 -4.42 -13.10 5.53
CA THR A 14 -4.26 -14.51 5.16
C THR A 14 -4.32 -15.36 6.42
N ASN A 15 -5.25 -16.33 6.48
CA ASN A 15 -5.38 -17.22 7.63
C ASN A 15 -4.49 -18.47 7.51
N THR A 16 -4.52 -19.35 8.52
CA THR A 16 -3.75 -20.60 8.59
C THR A 16 -4.07 -21.59 7.46
N ASN A 17 -5.26 -21.50 6.86
CA ASN A 17 -5.67 -22.30 5.71
C ASN A 17 -5.27 -21.67 4.37
N ARG A 18 -4.44 -20.61 4.39
CA ARG A 18 -3.98 -19.84 3.23
C ARG A 18 -5.10 -19.14 2.46
N TRP A 19 -6.20 -18.81 3.14
CA TRP A 19 -7.27 -18.03 2.53
C TRP A 19 -7.00 -16.54 2.70
N VAL A 20 -6.95 -15.83 1.56
CA VAL A 20 -6.96 -14.37 1.53
C VAL A 20 -8.40 -13.92 1.70
N GLN A 21 -8.68 -13.20 2.78
CA GLN A 21 -10.02 -12.72 3.09
C GLN A 21 -10.02 -11.20 3.15
N TRP A 22 -10.98 -10.59 2.45
CA TRP A 22 -11.19 -9.15 2.48
C TRP A 22 -12.11 -8.75 3.62
N ARG A 23 -11.82 -7.61 4.26
CA ARG A 23 -12.72 -6.95 5.20
C ARG A 23 -12.93 -5.49 4.79
N HIS A 24 -14.14 -5.01 5.04
CA HIS A 24 -14.48 -3.60 4.97
C HIS A 24 -14.50 -3.00 6.37
N ALA A 25 -14.13 -1.73 6.49
CA ALA A 25 -14.37 -0.98 7.72
C ALA A 25 -15.88 -0.97 8.04
N ALA A 26 -16.22 -1.28 9.29
CA ALA A 26 -17.60 -1.25 9.78
C ALA A 26 -17.98 0.13 10.33
N VAL A 27 -17.01 0.83 10.92
CA VAL A 27 -17.15 2.18 11.49
C VAL A 27 -15.87 2.97 11.26
N GLU A 28 -15.97 4.29 11.23
CA GLU A 28 -14.80 5.16 11.19
C GLU A 28 -14.05 5.16 12.53
N PRO A 29 -12.70 5.24 12.54
CA PRO A 29 -11.95 5.36 13.79
C PRO A 29 -12.28 6.65 14.55
N GLU A 30 -12.38 6.57 15.87
CA GLU A 30 -12.66 7.75 16.70
C GLU A 30 -11.43 8.65 16.92
N GLY A 31 -11.67 9.96 16.96
CA GLY A 31 -10.65 10.97 17.24
C GLY A 31 -9.47 10.93 16.26
N ASP A 32 -8.26 10.83 16.80
CA ASP A 32 -7.01 10.81 16.02
C ASP A 32 -6.60 9.41 15.57
N ALA A 33 -7.42 8.37 15.82
CA ALA A 33 -7.09 7.00 15.43
C ALA A 33 -6.99 6.87 13.90
N ARG A 34 -5.94 6.20 13.43
CA ARG A 34 -5.71 5.96 11.98
C ARG A 34 -5.34 4.51 11.73
N SER A 35 -5.61 4.03 10.52
CA SER A 35 -5.16 2.70 10.11
C SER A 35 -3.62 2.64 10.11
N ASP A 36 -3.06 1.44 10.27
CA ASP A 36 -1.61 1.26 10.14
C ASP A 36 -1.13 1.59 8.72
N LEU A 37 -1.97 1.31 7.71
CA LEU A 37 -1.71 1.62 6.31
C LEU A 37 -1.56 3.14 6.10
N TRP A 38 -2.49 3.92 6.66
CA TRP A 38 -2.43 5.37 6.67
C TRP A 38 -1.12 5.88 7.24
N PHE A 39 -0.74 5.37 8.41
CA PHE A 39 0.46 5.81 9.10
C PHE A 39 1.71 5.52 8.29
N MET A 40 1.85 4.28 7.80
CA MET A 40 3.01 3.87 7.02
C MET A 40 3.13 4.67 5.72
N TYR A 41 2.03 4.84 4.98
CA TYR A 41 2.02 5.60 3.74
C TYR A 41 2.43 7.06 3.95
N HIS A 42 1.79 7.76 4.89
CA HIS A 42 2.06 9.18 5.12
C HIS A 42 3.39 9.43 5.83
N LEU A 43 3.91 8.48 6.59
CA LEU A 43 5.28 8.52 7.10
C LEU A 43 6.28 8.40 5.94
N GLY A 44 6.12 7.38 5.09
CA GLY A 44 6.97 7.16 3.92
C GLY A 44 7.01 8.37 3.00
N ARG A 45 5.84 8.95 2.68
CA ARG A 45 5.74 10.17 1.87
C ARG A 45 6.56 11.33 2.45
N ARG A 46 6.43 11.61 3.75
CA ARG A 46 7.19 12.69 4.42
C ARG A 46 8.69 12.41 4.47
N VAL A 47 9.10 11.15 4.62
CA VAL A 47 10.52 10.76 4.55
C VAL A 47 11.06 11.00 3.14
N LYS A 48 10.35 10.55 2.10
CA LYS A 48 10.72 10.82 0.71
C LYS A 48 10.81 12.31 0.40
N GLU A 49 9.84 13.10 0.84
CA GLU A 49 9.83 14.57 0.67
C GLU A 49 11.08 15.22 1.31
N ARG A 50 11.48 14.79 2.51
CA ARG A 50 12.68 15.30 3.19
C ARG A 50 13.99 14.92 2.50
N LEU A 51 14.03 13.76 1.85
CA LEU A 51 15.22 13.24 1.17
C LEU A 51 15.26 13.61 -0.32
N ALA A 52 14.27 14.33 -0.84
CA ALA A 52 14.14 14.59 -2.28
C ALA A 52 15.36 15.29 -2.91
N ALA A 53 16.02 16.17 -2.17
CA ALA A 53 17.22 16.90 -2.62
C ALA A 53 18.55 16.30 -2.10
N SER A 54 18.49 15.17 -1.38
CA SER A 54 19.71 14.55 -0.85
C SER A 54 20.57 13.99 -1.98
N THR A 55 21.88 14.22 -1.88
CA THR A 55 22.89 13.67 -2.79
C THR A 55 23.68 12.53 -2.15
N ASP A 56 23.35 12.12 -0.92
CA ASP A 56 24.00 11.01 -0.24
C ASP A 56 23.65 9.69 -0.96
N PRO A 57 24.64 8.90 -1.42
CA PRO A 57 24.39 7.62 -2.08
C PRO A 57 23.46 6.68 -1.28
N ARG A 58 23.45 6.76 0.06
CA ARG A 58 22.62 5.89 0.91
C ARG A 58 21.12 6.18 0.77
N ASP A 59 20.75 7.41 0.39
CA ASP A 59 19.35 7.84 0.34
C ASP A 59 18.67 7.45 -0.99
N LYS A 60 19.46 7.02 -1.98
CA LYS A 60 18.99 6.63 -3.32
C LYS A 60 17.91 5.56 -3.27
N ALA A 61 18.04 4.58 -2.37
CA ALA A 61 17.05 3.51 -2.21
C ALA A 61 15.66 4.03 -1.78
N VAL A 62 15.61 5.08 -0.95
CA VAL A 62 14.35 5.70 -0.52
C VAL A 62 13.79 6.61 -1.61
N GLN A 63 14.65 7.32 -2.34
CA GLN A 63 14.25 8.18 -3.45
C GLN A 63 13.60 7.36 -4.58
N ASP A 64 14.17 6.21 -4.92
CA ASP A 64 13.72 5.35 -6.04
C ASP A 64 12.52 4.46 -5.69
N LEU A 65 12.15 4.36 -4.41
CA LEU A 65 11.05 3.51 -3.96
C LEU A 65 9.70 3.95 -4.53
N THR A 66 8.98 3.11 -5.27
CA THR A 66 7.60 3.37 -5.71
C THR A 66 6.70 3.59 -4.48
N TRP A 67 5.92 4.68 -4.44
CA TRP A 67 5.15 5.07 -3.24
C TRP A 67 3.89 5.90 -3.58
N ASP A 68 3.37 5.76 -4.80
CA ASP A 68 2.31 6.56 -5.42
C ASP A 68 0.93 5.91 -5.30
N TYR A 69 0.59 5.44 -4.10
CA TYR A 69 -0.74 4.87 -3.84
C TYR A 69 -1.85 5.92 -3.88
N PRO A 70 -3.01 5.61 -4.49
CA PRO A 70 -4.19 6.46 -4.44
C PRO A 70 -4.74 6.54 -3.01
N VAL A 71 -5.34 7.68 -2.68
CA VAL A 71 -5.95 7.94 -1.39
C VAL A 71 -7.40 8.38 -1.53
N GLU A 72 -8.22 8.13 -0.51
CA GLU A 72 -9.61 8.52 -0.45
C GLU A 72 -10.02 9.19 0.86
N GLY A 73 -11.20 9.80 0.84
CA GLY A 73 -11.82 10.37 2.02
C GLY A 73 -11.11 11.61 2.60
N PRO A 74 -11.68 12.20 3.65
CA PRO A 74 -11.16 13.43 4.28
C PRO A 74 -9.80 13.21 4.96
N LEU A 75 -9.53 11.99 5.43
CA LEU A 75 -8.28 11.63 6.09
C LEU A 75 -7.17 11.29 5.09
N LYS A 76 -7.46 11.19 3.79
CA LYS A 76 -6.52 10.70 2.77
C LYS A 76 -6.03 9.28 3.11
N GLU A 77 -6.98 8.39 3.37
CA GLU A 77 -6.72 6.97 3.60
C GLU A 77 -6.22 6.31 2.32
N PRO A 78 -5.07 5.62 2.31
CA PRO A 78 -4.62 4.88 1.13
C PRO A 78 -5.58 3.73 0.81
N LEU A 79 -5.85 3.52 -0.49
CA LEU A 79 -6.69 2.41 -0.92
C LEU A 79 -5.96 1.08 -0.67
N ALA A 80 -6.47 0.29 0.27
CA ALA A 80 -5.91 -1.04 0.57
C ALA A 80 -6.01 -1.98 -0.65
N GLU A 81 -7.01 -1.80 -1.51
CA GLU A 81 -7.19 -2.53 -2.75
C GLU A 81 -6.05 -2.27 -3.74
N ALA A 82 -5.51 -1.05 -3.77
CA ALA A 82 -4.37 -0.74 -4.64
C ALA A 82 -3.11 -1.48 -4.18
N VAL A 83 -2.89 -1.59 -2.87
CA VAL A 83 -1.79 -2.38 -2.28
C VAL A 83 -1.98 -3.87 -2.58
N LEU A 84 -3.20 -4.39 -2.40
CA LEU A 84 -3.50 -5.79 -2.71
C LEU A 84 -3.34 -6.09 -4.21
N ALA A 85 -3.73 -5.17 -5.08
CA ALA A 85 -3.56 -5.30 -6.53
C ALA A 85 -2.09 -5.29 -6.94
N GLU A 86 -1.24 -4.52 -6.26
CA GLU A 86 0.21 -4.58 -6.46
C GLU A 86 0.77 -5.94 -6.04
N ILE A 87 0.41 -6.45 -4.85
CA ILE A 87 0.80 -7.79 -4.37
C ILE A 87 0.35 -8.92 -5.32
N ASN A 88 -0.76 -8.76 -6.05
CA ASN A 88 -1.19 -9.73 -7.06
C ASN A 88 -0.29 -9.71 -8.31
N GLY A 89 0.17 -8.52 -8.67
CA GLY A 89 0.86 -8.24 -9.91
C GLY A 89 -0.08 -7.88 -11.07
N ARG A 90 0.49 -7.16 -12.04
CA ARG A 90 -0.22 -6.60 -13.21
C ARG A 90 0.65 -6.55 -14.46
N VAL A 91 0.00 -6.49 -15.62
CA VAL A 91 0.63 -6.10 -16.89
C VAL A 91 0.69 -4.58 -16.97
N ARG A 92 1.82 -4.05 -17.46
CA ARG A 92 1.99 -2.60 -17.63
C ARG A 92 0.98 -2.05 -18.64
N GLY A 93 0.11 -1.14 -18.19
CA GLY A 93 -0.88 -0.47 -19.04
C GLY A 93 -2.17 -1.25 -19.32
N ASP A 94 -2.33 -2.44 -18.74
CA ASP A 94 -3.51 -3.29 -18.92
C ASP A 94 -4.09 -3.63 -17.54
N GLY A 95 -4.18 -4.92 -17.18
CA GLY A 95 -4.89 -5.40 -15.99
C GLY A 95 -4.07 -6.31 -15.07
N PRO A 96 -4.73 -6.90 -14.06
CA PRO A 96 -4.10 -7.83 -13.11
C PRO A 96 -3.66 -9.13 -13.81
N LEU A 97 -2.60 -9.74 -13.29
CA LEU A 97 -2.19 -11.09 -13.70
C LEU A 97 -3.20 -12.12 -13.18
N SER A 98 -3.47 -13.15 -13.98
CA SER A 98 -4.31 -14.28 -13.60
C SER A 98 -3.56 -15.31 -12.76
N ALA A 99 -2.22 -15.38 -12.89
CA ALA A 99 -1.37 -16.27 -12.12
C ALA A 99 0.06 -15.72 -12.00
N TYR A 100 0.75 -16.09 -10.92
CA TYR A 100 2.14 -15.68 -10.67
C TYR A 100 3.11 -16.15 -11.77
N THR A 101 2.79 -17.23 -12.49
CA THR A 101 3.61 -17.73 -13.61
C THR A 101 3.65 -16.79 -14.82
N GLN A 102 2.80 -15.76 -14.84
CA GLN A 102 2.78 -14.73 -15.87
C GLN A 102 3.77 -13.58 -15.56
N LEU A 103 4.41 -13.57 -14.39
CA LEU A 103 5.47 -12.60 -14.07
C LEU A 103 6.70 -12.82 -14.95
N LYS A 104 7.23 -11.73 -15.50
CA LYS A 104 8.40 -11.67 -16.37
C LYS A 104 9.45 -10.73 -15.80
N ASP A 105 10.71 -11.00 -16.13
CA ASP A 105 11.89 -10.19 -15.76
C ASP A 105 12.19 -9.05 -16.76
N ASP A 106 11.41 -8.96 -17.85
CA ASP A 106 11.55 -7.95 -18.91
C ASP A 106 10.89 -6.59 -18.59
N GLY A 107 10.25 -6.47 -17.41
CA GLY A 107 9.58 -5.24 -16.96
C GLY A 107 8.21 -4.97 -17.62
N SER A 108 7.69 -5.89 -18.43
CA SER A 108 6.33 -5.84 -18.99
C SER A 108 5.25 -6.17 -17.94
N THR A 109 5.65 -6.81 -16.84
CA THR A 109 4.82 -7.10 -15.66
C THR A 109 5.49 -6.60 -14.39
N SER A 110 4.71 -6.34 -13.34
CA SER A 110 5.21 -5.93 -12.03
C SER A 110 4.33 -6.53 -10.93
N CYS A 111 4.90 -6.70 -9.73
CA CYS A 111 4.25 -7.15 -8.50
C CYS A 111 4.98 -6.51 -7.31
#